data_AF-A0A533VIG6-F1
#
_entry.id   AF-A0A533VIG6-F1
#
_cell.length_a   1.000
_cell.length_b   1.000
_cell.length_c   1.000
_cell.angle_alpha   90.00
_cell.angle_beta   90.00
_cell.angle_gamma   90.00
#
_symmetry.space_group_name_H-M   'P 1'
#
loop_
_entity.id
_entity.type
_entity.pdbx_description
1 polymer ?
#
loop_
_entity_poly.entity_id
_entity_poly.type
_entity_poly.pdbx_seq_one_letter_code
_entity_poly.pdbx_strand_id
1 'polypeptide(L)' 'MTTLTYVAGVTKRILLGTSIIDTFLQNPVLLAKRFAALDILSDGRTISGLGIGWSKNEYEVSDVPYKYKGSRADEFLQ' A
#
# COMPACT_ATOMS: atom_id res chain seq x y z
N MET A 1 -0.58 -7.86 0.82
CA MET A 1 -0.27 -7.87 2.27
C MET A 1 0.06 -9.26 2.80
N THR A 2 -0.73 -10.28 2.49
CA THR A 2 -0.55 -11.66 2.96
C THR A 2 0.90 -12.18 2.87
N THR A 3 1.58 -11.97 1.74
CA THR A 3 2.97 -12.41 1.55
C THR A 3 3.93 -11.74 2.54
N LEU A 4 3.84 -10.41 2.73
CA LEU A 4 4.69 -9.70 3.69
C LEU A 4 4.39 -10.13 5.12
N THR A 5 3.12 -10.36 5.47
CA THR A 5 2.72 -10.89 6.78
C THR A 5 3.32 -12.27 7.04
N TYR A 6 3.30 -13.15 6.05
CA TYR A 6 3.94 -14.46 6.15
C TYR A 6 5.46 -14.32 6.39
N VAL A 7 6.13 -13.49 5.60
CA VAL A 7 7.58 -13.24 5.72
C VAL A 7 7.92 -12.60 7.07
N ALA A 8 7.07 -11.74 7.61
CA ALA A 8 7.24 -11.14 8.94
C ALA A 8 7.29 -12.22 10.04
N GLY A 9 6.45 -13.26 9.93
CA GLY A 9 6.43 -14.39 10.86
C GLY A 9 7.70 -15.24 10.86
N VAL A 10 8.38 -15.36 9.71
CA VAL A 10 9.56 -16.23 9.53
C VAL A 10 10.90 -15.48 9.53
N THR A 11 10.91 -14.15 9.67
CA THR A 11 12.13 -13.33 9.68
C THR A 11 12.18 -12.39 10.88
N LYS A 12 13.38 -11.94 11.28
CA LYS A 12 13.59 -11.10 12.48
C LYS A 12 14.42 -9.83 12.27
N ARG A 13 15.01 -9.64 11.08
CA ARG A 13 15.96 -8.54 10.84
C ARG A 13 15.70 -7.75 9.57
N ILE A 14 15.33 -8.42 8.48
CA ILE A 14 15.15 -7.76 7.18
C ILE A 14 13.96 -6.79 7.21
N LEU A 15 14.09 -5.68 6.50
CA LEU A 15 12.97 -4.75 6.27
C LEU A 15 11.98 -5.36 5.26
N LEU A 16 10.70 -5.05 5.42
CA LEU A 16 9.59 -5.61 4.66
C LEU A 16 8.84 -4.48 3.96
N GLY A 17 9.08 -4.32 2.65
CA GLY A 17 8.55 -3.21 1.88
C GLY A 17 7.65 -3.63 0.72
N THR A 18 6.74 -2.73 0.35
CA THR A 18 5.98 -2.82 -0.90
C THR A 18 6.68 -2.06 -2.03
N SER A 19 6.68 -2.63 -3.24
CA SER A 19 7.23 -2.00 -4.45
C SER A 19 6.28 -2.22 -5.63
N ILE A 20 5.22 -1.43 -5.79
CA ILE A 20 4.66 -0.41 -4.90
C ILE A 20 3.16 -0.68 -4.78
N ILE A 21 2.46 -0.15 -3.78
CA ILE A 21 1.00 -0.25 -3.75
C ILE A 21 0.41 0.85 -4.63
N ASP A 22 -0.47 0.49 -5.57
CA ASP A 22 -1.34 1.47 -6.22
C ASP A 22 -2.41 1.91 -5.21
N THR A 23 -2.21 3.13 -4.75
CA THR A 23 -2.96 3.76 -3.67
C THR A 23 -4.45 3.87 -4.00
N PHE A 24 -4.83 4.13 -5.26
CA PHE A 24 -6.23 4.38 -5.61
C PHE A 24 -7.08 3.14 -5.74
N LEU A 25 -6.45 1.96 -5.79
CA LEU A 25 -7.13 0.67 -5.78
C LEU A 25 -7.38 0.16 -4.35
N GLN A 26 -7.05 0.96 -3.34
CA GLN A 26 -7.19 0.62 -1.93
C GLN A 26 -8.13 1.60 -1.23
N ASN A 27 -8.84 1.11 -0.22
CA ASN A 27 -9.46 2.00 0.76
C ASN A 27 -8.37 2.48 1.74
N PRO A 28 -8.20 3.81 1.96
CA PRO A 28 -7.10 4.36 2.77
C PRO A 28 -7.11 3.85 4.21
N VAL A 29 -8.29 3.83 4.84
CA VAL A 29 -8.44 3.37 6.24
C VAL A 29 -8.10 1.89 6.37
N LEU A 30 -8.56 1.06 5.43
CA LEU A 30 -8.23 -0.37 5.43
C LEU A 30 -6.76 -0.62 5.11
N LEU A 31 -6.15 0.16 4.22
CA LEU A 31 -4.73 0.07 3.91
C LEU A 31 -3.87 0.43 5.12
N ALA A 32 -4.18 1.55 5.78
CA ALA A 32 -3.53 1.98 7.02
C ALA A 32 -3.64 0.89 8.11
N LYS A 33 -4.84 0.31 8.31
CA LYS A 33 -5.03 -0.78 9.28
C LYS A 33 -4.16 -2.00 8.96
N ARG A 34 -4.03 -2.38 7.69
CA ARG A 34 -3.19 -3.50 7.27
C ARG A 34 -1.70 -3.22 7.49
N PHE A 35 -1.24 -2.00 7.20
CA PHE A 35 0.13 -1.59 7.48
C PHE A 35 0.41 -1.53 8.98
N ALA A 36 -0.48 -1.00 9.80
CA ALA A 36 -0.34 -0.99 11.25
C ALA A 36 -0.25 -2.41 11.82
N ALA A 37 -1.08 -3.35 11.34
CA ALA A 37 -1.00 -4.75 11.75
C ALA A 37 0.33 -5.40 11.31
N LEU A 38 0.78 -5.14 10.09
CA LEU A 38 2.06 -5.66 9.59
C LEU A 38 3.23 -5.08 10.39
N ASP A 39 3.18 -3.80 10.73
CA ASP A 39 4.22 -3.12 11.51
C ASP A 39 4.40 -3.79 12.88
N ILE A 40 3.31 -4.00 13.61
CA ILE A 40 3.28 -4.72 14.89
C ILE A 40 3.81 -6.16 14.72
N LEU A 41 3.32 -6.91 13.72
CA LEU A 41 3.76 -8.30 13.49
C LEU A 41 5.22 -8.40 13.05
N SER A 42 5.74 -7.35 12.44
CA SER A 42 7.11 -7.28 11.95
C SER A 42 8.09 -6.71 12.97
N ASP A 43 7.63 -6.19 14.12
CA ASP A 43 8.44 -5.46 15.09
C ASP A 43 9.10 -4.21 14.47
N GLY A 44 8.28 -3.36 13.83
CA GLY A 44 8.73 -2.06 13.29
C GLY A 44 9.53 -2.14 11.99
N ARG A 45 9.55 -3.29 11.30
CA ARG A 45 10.36 -3.52 10.09
C ARG A 45 9.63 -3.19 8.80
N THR A 46 8.47 -2.55 8.86
CA THR A 46 7.61 -2.35 7.69
C THR A 46 7.95 -1.07 6.93
N ILE A 47 7.97 -1.14 5.60
CA ILE A 47 8.12 0.01 4.70
C ILE A 47 6.88 0.12 3.83
N SER A 48 6.15 1.24 3.98
CA SER A 48 4.99 1.53 3.15
C SER A 48 5.40 2.26 1.87
N GLY A 49 5.57 1.50 0.78
CA GLY A 49 5.73 2.06 -0.55
C GLY A 49 4.35 2.32 -1.18
N LEU A 50 4.04 3.60 -1.40
CA LEU A 50 2.78 4.08 -1.99
C LEU A 50 3.03 4.76 -3.34
N GLY A 51 2.25 4.38 -4.34
CA GLY A 51 2.37 4.85 -5.71
C GLY A 51 1.03 5.26 -6.28
N ILE A 52 1.07 6.14 -7.28
CA ILE A 52 -0.12 6.76 -7.88
C ILE A 52 -0.53 6.13 -9.20
N GLY A 53 -0.12 4.89 -9.48
CA GLY A 53 -0.47 4.12 -10.68
C GLY A 53 -0.04 4.74 -12.02
N TRP A 54 0.26 3.93 -13.02
CA TRP A 54 0.59 4.42 -14.38
C TRP A 54 -0.30 3.85 -15.47
N SER A 55 -0.89 2.67 -15.23
CA SER A 55 -1.70 1.96 -16.21
C SER A 55 -3.09 2.58 -16.32
N LYS A 56 -3.42 3.15 -17.48
CA LYS A 56 -4.79 3.63 -17.74
C LYS A 56 -5.82 2.49 -17.71
N ASN A 57 -5.41 1.30 -18.14
CA ASN A 57 -6.28 0.13 -18.18
C ASN A 57 -6.68 -0.30 -16.77
N GLU A 58 -5.75 -0.30 -15.80
CA GLU A 58 -6.05 -0.64 -14.41
C GLU A 58 -7.08 0.31 -13.80
N TYR A 59 -7.03 1.59 -14.18
CA TYR A 59 -7.97 2.61 -13.73
C TYR A 59 -9.35 2.41 -14.35
N GLU A 60 -9.40 2.14 -15.65
CA GLU A 60 -10.64 1.89 -16.37
C GLU A 60 -11.37 0.66 -15.84
N VAL A 61 -10.66 -0.47 -15.65
CA VAL A 61 -11.29 -1.70 -15.13
C VAL A 61 -11.66 -1.63 -13.65
N SER A 62 -11.03 -0.73 -12.90
CA SER A 62 -11.29 -0.55 -11.45
C SER A 62 -12.24 0.61 -11.16
N ASP A 63 -12.81 1.24 -12.18
CA ASP A 63 -13.68 2.43 -12.07
C ASP A 63 -13.04 3.57 -11.26
N VAL A 64 -11.73 3.76 -11.42
CA VAL A 64 -10.98 4.83 -10.76
C VAL A 64 -10.69 5.95 -11.77
N PRO A 65 -11.02 7.22 -11.46
CA PRO A 65 -10.68 8.33 -12.34
C PRO A 65 -9.17 8.48 -12.56
N TYR A 66 -8.73 8.46 -13.81
CA TYR A 66 -7.31 8.64 -14.19
C TYR A 66 -6.83 10.11 -14.08
N LYS A 67 -7.76 11.08 -14.04
CA LYS A 67 -7.43 12.50 -13.87
C LYS A 67 -7.18 12.84 -12.40
N TYR A 68 -6.47 13.95 -12.15
CA TYR A 68 -6.25 14.53 -10.81
C TYR A 68 -5.53 13.60 -9.81
N LYS A 69 -4.69 12.67 -10.30
CA LYS A 69 -3.98 11.71 -9.44
C LYS A 69 -3.11 12.38 -8.38
N GLY A 70 -2.46 13.50 -8.68
CA GLY A 70 -1.63 14.23 -7.71
C GLY A 70 -2.45 14.67 -6.48
N SER A 71 -3.48 15.50 -6.68
CA SER A 71 -4.31 16.00 -5.58
C SER A 71 -5.07 14.90 -4.84
N ARG A 72 -5.49 13.84 -5.53
CA ARG A 72 -6.12 12.67 -4.89
C ARG A 72 -5.12 11.86 -4.07
N ALA A 73 -3.85 11.82 -4.47
CA ALA A 73 -2.81 11.19 -3.66
C ALA A 73 -2.55 11.99 -2.38
N ASP A 74 -2.55 13.33 -2.48
CA ASP A 74 -2.42 14.20 -1.31
C ASP A 74 -3.57 13.97 -0.32
N GLU A 75 -4.81 13.89 -0.80
CA GLU A 75 -5.99 13.56 0.03
C GLU A 75 -5.86 12.16 0.68
N PHE A 76 -5.32 11.17 -0.05
CA PHE A 76 -5.13 9.83 0.49
C PHE A 76 -4.12 9.79 1.65
N LEU A 77 -3.13 10.70 1.64
CA LEU A 77 -2.07 10.75 2.65
C LEU A 77 -2.47 11.50 3.93
N GLN A 78 -3.58 12.24 3.90
CA GLN A 78 -4.11 13.00 5.05
C GLN A 78 -4.94 12.11 5.98
#